data_AF-X1UUS9-F1
#
_entry.id   AF-X1UUS9-F1
#
_cell.length_a   1.000
_cell.length_b   1.000
_cell.length_c   1.000
_cell.angle_alpha   90.00
_cell.angle_beta   90.00
_cell.angle_gamma   90.00
#
_symmetry.space_group_name_H-M   'P 1'
#
loop_
_entity.id
_entity.type
_entity.pdbx_description
1 polymer ?
#
loop_
_entity_poly.entity_id
_entity_poly.type
_entity_poly.pdbx_seq_one_letter_code
_entity_poly.pdbx_strand_id
1 'polypeptide(L)'
;NDVEGIDATYKLAILASLAFQSQVRPEDIHCEGISRLSTRDFQYARELGFAIKLLAIAKRSNHSIEVRVHPVFIPEDSLLAKVDGVYNAILVEGDLVGRVLF
;
A
#
# COMPACT_ATOMS: atom_id res chain seq x y z
N ASN A 1 6.42 12.94 8.55
CA ASN A 1 5.18 12.16 8.79
C ASN A 1 4.85 11.38 7.53
N ASP A 2 4.57 12.06 6.42
CA ASP A 2 4.20 11.41 5.14
C ASP A 2 5.33 10.62 4.49
N VAL A 3 6.55 11.18 4.43
CA VAL A 3 7.74 10.51 3.86
C VAL A 3 8.10 9.22 4.60
N GLU A 4 7.80 9.15 5.89
CA GLU A 4 8.08 8.00 6.75
C GLU A 4 6.91 6.99 6.80
N GLY A 5 5.84 7.24 6.04
CA GLY A 5 4.67 6.34 5.95
C GLY A 5 3.73 6.35 7.16
N ILE A 6 3.93 7.25 8.13
CA ILE A 6 3.18 7.25 9.39
C ILE A 6 1.68 7.60 9.17
N ASP A 7 1.35 8.56 8.30
CA ASP A 7 -0.04 8.86 7.93
C ASP A 7 -0.75 7.65 7.30
N ALA A 8 -0.07 6.99 6.36
CA ALA A 8 -0.56 5.76 5.72
C ALA A 8 -0.76 4.62 6.73
N THR A 9 0.09 4.51 7.76
CA THR A 9 -0.04 3.54 8.85
C THR A 9 -1.31 3.75 9.66
N TYR A 10 -1.62 4.98 10.07
CA TYR A 10 -2.86 5.26 10.80
C TYR A 10 -4.10 5.00 9.94
N LYS A 11 -4.07 5.39 8.66
CA LYS A 11 -5.16 5.09 7.70
C LYS A 11 -5.34 3.58 7.54
N LEU A 12 -4.25 2.83 7.44
CA LEU A 12 -4.29 1.38 7.30
C LEU A 12 -4.87 0.68 8.53
N ALA A 13 -4.51 1.13 9.74
CA ALA A 13 -5.05 0.56 10.98
C ALA A 13 -6.59 0.65 11.02
N ILE A 14 -7.14 1.80 10.62
CA ILE A 14 -8.59 2.01 10.54
C ILE A 14 -9.21 1.12 9.46
N LEU A 15 -8.68 1.17 8.23
CA LEU A 15 -9.22 0.42 7.09
C LEU A 15 -9.18 -1.09 7.32
N ALA A 16 -8.06 -1.62 7.82
CA ALA A 16 -7.90 -3.04 8.12
C ALA A 16 -8.86 -3.49 9.23
N SER A 17 -9.04 -2.65 10.25
CA SER A 17 -9.96 -2.97 11.35
C SER A 17 -11.41 -3.05 10.88
N LEU A 18 -11.81 -2.13 9.99
CA LEU A 18 -13.15 -2.13 9.37
C LEU A 18 -13.34 -3.30 8.41
N ALA A 19 -12.35 -3.55 7.54
CA ALA A 19 -12.45 -4.58 6.49
C ALA A 19 -12.49 -6.00 7.06
N PHE A 20 -11.72 -6.27 8.12
CA PHE A 20 -11.57 -7.62 8.68
C PHE A 20 -12.26 -7.83 10.03
N GLN A 21 -12.97 -6.83 10.54
CA GLN A 21 -13.68 -6.88 11.83
C GLN A 21 -12.79 -7.36 12.99
N SER A 22 -11.54 -6.90 12.99
CA SER A 22 -10.52 -7.26 13.98
C SER A 22 -9.76 -6.00 14.39
N GLN A 23 -9.39 -5.86 15.66
CA GLN A 23 -8.63 -4.69 16.09
C GLN A 23 -7.19 -4.76 15.55
N VAL A 24 -6.83 -3.82 14.67
CA VAL A 24 -5.47 -3.60 14.19
C VAL A 24 -4.98 -2.29 14.77
N ARG A 25 -3.87 -2.31 15.50
CA ARG A 25 -3.28 -1.10 16.08
C ARG A 25 -2.08 -0.64 15.24
N PRO A 26 -1.77 0.67 15.19
CA PRO A 26 -0.63 1.18 14.45
C PRO A 26 0.70 0.49 14.78
N GLU A 27 0.91 0.11 16.04
CA GLU A 27 2.10 -0.63 16.49
C GLU A 27 2.22 -2.05 15.92
N ASP A 28 1.12 -2.63 15.42
CA ASP A 28 1.10 -3.96 14.80
C ASP A 28 1.50 -3.89 13.29
N ILE A 29 1.64 -2.68 12.72
CA ILE A 29 1.88 -2.45 11.29
C ILE A 29 3.37 -2.26 11.02
N HIS A 30 3.92 -3.08 10.14
CA HIS A 30 5.26 -2.85 9.62
C HIS A 30 5.28 -1.57 8.76
N CYS A 31 6.16 -0.61 9.08
CA CYS A 31 6.22 0.67 8.38
C CYS A 31 7.64 1.00 7.90
N GLU A 32 7.79 1.22 6.60
CA GLU A 32 9.00 1.73 5.95
C GLU A 32 8.62 2.93 5.05
N GLY A 33 9.34 4.03 5.19
CA GLY A 33 9.14 5.23 4.38
C GLY A 33 9.80 5.17 3.01
N ILE A 34 9.76 6.30 2.30
CA ILE A 34 10.44 6.50 1.01
C ILE A 34 11.75 7.29 1.12
N SER A 35 12.17 7.68 2.33
CA SER A 35 13.33 8.56 2.55
C SER A 35 14.67 8.00 2.07
N ARG A 36 14.77 6.67 1.90
CA ARG A 36 15.97 5.99 1.42
C ARG A 36 15.99 5.74 -0.09
N LEU A 37 14.88 6.03 -0.79
CA LEU A 37 14.81 5.85 -2.23
C LEU A 37 15.61 6.93 -2.95
N SER A 38 16.36 6.50 -3.95
CA SER A 38 17.16 7.34 -4.83
C SER A 38 16.53 7.43 -6.22
N THR A 39 16.93 8.45 -6.99
CA THR A 39 16.50 8.58 -8.40
C THR A 39 16.85 7.35 -9.24
N ARG A 40 17.94 6.64 -8.90
CA ARG A 40 18.35 5.41 -9.61
C ARG A 40 17.34 4.28 -9.42
N ASP A 41 16.72 4.17 -8.24
CA ASP A 41 15.72 3.15 -7.97
C ASP A 41 14.51 3.33 -8.89
N PHE A 42 14.03 4.57 -9.06
CA PHE A 42 12.93 4.87 -9.99
C PHE A 42 13.30 4.67 -11.46
N GLN A 43 14.55 4.98 -11.84
CA GLN A 43 15.01 4.75 -13.21
C GLN A 43 15.03 3.26 -13.53
N TYR A 44 15.65 2.44 -12.67
CA TYR A 44 15.70 0.99 -12.89
C TYR A 44 14.32 0.34 -12.78
N ALA A 45 13.45 0.82 -11.89
CA ALA A 45 12.06 0.36 -11.83
C ALA A 45 11.38 0.48 -13.20
N ARG A 46 11.48 1.67 -13.81
CA ARG A 46 10.86 1.96 -15.11
C ARG A 46 11.48 1.11 -16.22
N GLU A 47 12.80 0.96 -16.24
CA GLU A 47 13.48 0.09 -17.22
C GLU A 47 13.03 -1.37 -17.12
N LEU A 48 12.64 -1.83 -15.92
CA LEU A 48 12.10 -3.16 -15.66
C LEU A 48 10.57 -3.26 -15.81
N GLY A 49 9.88 -2.18 -16.17
CA GLY A 49 8.42 -2.16 -16.35
C GLY A 49 7.61 -2.00 -15.06
N PHE A 50 8.21 -1.42 -14.02
CA PHE A 50 7.58 -1.16 -12.72
C PHE A 50 7.58 0.33 -12.36
N ALA A 51 6.55 0.73 -11.60
CA ALA A 51 6.54 1.96 -10.83
C ALA A 51 6.83 1.64 -9.35
N ILE A 52 7.48 2.56 -8.64
CA ILE A 52 7.58 2.48 -7.17
C ILE A 52 6.46 3.33 -6.57
N LYS A 53 5.62 2.74 -5.72
CA LYS A 53 4.60 3.45 -4.93
C LYS A 53 4.71 3.06 -3.46
N LEU A 54 4.49 4.04 -2.57
CA LEU A 54 4.29 3.76 -1.14
C LEU A 54 2.88 3.20 -0.96
N LEU A 55 2.76 1.91 -0.62
CA LEU A 55 1.47 1.26 -0.46
C LEU A 55 1.21 0.90 0.99
N ALA A 56 -0.03 1.11 1.41
CA ALA A 56 -0.60 0.58 2.63
C ALA A 56 -1.43 -0.67 2.30
N ILE A 57 -0.98 -1.84 2.76
CA ILE A 57 -1.53 -3.14 2.36
C ILE A 57 -2.02 -3.87 3.61
N ALA A 58 -3.28 -4.30 3.57
CA ALA A 58 -3.84 -5.22 4.53
C ALA A 58 -4.42 -6.43 3.80
N LYS A 59 -4.01 -7.64 4.19
CA LYS A 59 -4.43 -8.89 3.53
C LYS A 59 -4.74 -9.95 4.56
N ARG A 60 -5.90 -10.58 4.43
CA ARG A 60 -6.24 -11.77 5.22
C ARG A 60 -5.59 -13.01 4.61
N SER A 61 -4.87 -13.78 5.42
CA SER A 61 -4.32 -15.07 5.05
C SER A 61 -4.65 -16.09 6.14
N ASN A 62 -5.48 -17.08 5.82
CA ASN A 62 -5.95 -18.08 6.78
C ASN A 62 -6.50 -17.45 8.08
N HIS A 63 -5.72 -17.53 9.17
CA HIS A 63 -6.05 -17.06 10.52
C HIS A 63 -5.30 -15.79 10.94
N SER A 64 -4.56 -15.15 10.03
CA SER A 64 -3.85 -13.90 10.32
C SER A 64 -4.19 -12.80 9.32
N ILE A 65 -3.91 -11.57 9.74
CA ILE A 65 -4.00 -10.38 8.89
C ILE A 65 -2.58 -9.84 8.76
N GLU A 66 -2.08 -9.81 7.53
CA GLU A 66 -0.84 -9.12 7.18
C GLU A 66 -1.14 -7.62 7.05
N VAL A 67 -0.37 -6.78 7.73
CA VAL A 67 -0.50 -5.32 7.67
C VAL A 67 0.87 -4.67 7.51
N ARG A 68 1.06 -3.91 6.42
CA ARG A 68 2.33 -3.23 6.14
C ARG A 68 2.16 -1.96 5.30
N VAL A 69 3.05 -1.00 5.53
CA VAL A 69 3.23 0.23 4.75
C VAL A 69 4.69 0.29 4.33
N HIS A 70 4.97 0.29 3.02
CA HIS A 70 6.35 0.33 2.50
C HIS A 70 6.35 0.61 0.99
N PRO A 71 7.50 0.99 0.41
CA PRO A 71 7.64 1.12 -1.04
C PRO A 71 7.49 -0.24 -1.73
N VAL A 72 6.72 -0.27 -2.82
CA VAL A 72 6.44 -1.49 -3.60
C VAL A 72 6.67 -1.23 -5.08
N PHE A 73 7.32 -2.20 -5.74
CA PHE A 73 7.30 -2.28 -7.20
C PHE A 73 5.93 -2.78 -7.67
N ILE A 74 5.23 -1.97 -8.43
CA ILE A 74 3.96 -2.35 -9.06
C ILE A 74 4.12 -2.28 -10.58
N PRO A 75 3.56 -3.24 -11.34
CA PRO A 75 3.58 -3.18 -12.79
C PRO A 75 3.03 -1.85 -13.30
N GLU A 76 3.70 -1.25 -14.28
CA GLU A 76 3.31 0.07 -14.81
C GLU A 76 1.90 0.07 -15.42
N ASP A 77 1.38 -1.08 -15.85
CA ASP A 77 0.04 -1.26 -16.41
C ASP A 77 -1.05 -1.43 -15.33
N SER A 78 -0.68 -1.58 -14.06
CA SER A 78 -1.64 -1.69 -12.96
C SER A 78 -2.38 -0.37 -12.71
N LEU A 79 -3.65 -0.45 -12.31
CA LEU A 79 -4.46 0.73 -12.01
C LEU A 79 -3.82 1.63 -10.93
N LEU A 80 -3.21 1.02 -9.91
CA LEU A 80 -2.52 1.75 -8.84
C LEU A 80 -1.27 2.48 -9.33
N ALA A 81 -0.60 1.99 -10.39
CA ALA A 81 0.55 2.67 -10.98
C ALA A 81 0.17 3.98 -11.66
N LYS A 82 -1.07 4.08 -12.15
CA LYS A 82 -1.60 5.28 -12.83
C LYS A 82 -2.08 6.38 -11.87
N VAL A 83 -2.07 6.13 -10.56
CA VAL A 83 -2.46 7.12 -9.55
C VAL A 83 -1.27 8.01 -9.24
N ASP A 84 -1.30 9.25 -9.75
CA ASP A 84 -0.18 10.18 -9.70
C ASP A 84 -0.49 11.47 -8.94
N GLY A 85 0.57 12.21 -8.59
CA GLY A 85 0.47 13.47 -7.87
C GLY A 85 -0.05 13.30 -6.45
N VAL A 86 -1.07 14.06 -6.08
CA VAL A 86 -1.64 14.11 -4.73
C VAL A 86 -2.90 13.25 -4.57
N TYR A 87 -3.28 12.51 -5.60
CA TYR A 87 -4.45 11.64 -5.56
C TYR A 87 -4.15 10.38 -4.74
N ASN A 88 -5.14 9.94 -3.98
CA ASN A 88 -5.13 8.66 -3.28
C ASN A 88 -6.06 7.70 -4.00
N ALA A 89 -5.77 6.42 -3.93
CA ALA A 89 -6.67 5.37 -4.40
C ALA A 89 -6.70 4.19 -3.43
N ILE A 90 -7.83 3.51 -3.36
CA ILE A 90 -8.01 2.31 -2.54
C ILE A 90 -8.49 1.18 -3.43
N LEU A 91 -7.69 0.11 -3.52
CA LEU A 91 -8.07 -1.13 -4.17
C LEU A 91 -8.56 -2.13 -3.13
N VAL A 92 -9.83 -2.52 -3.22
CA VAL A 92 -10.45 -3.55 -2.37
C VAL A 92 -10.67 -4.80 -3.20
N GLU A 93 -10.25 -5.95 -2.69
CA GLU A 93 -10.53 -7.26 -3.29
C GLU A 93 -11.41 -8.06 -2.33
N GLY A 94 -12.61 -8.45 -2.79
CA GLY A 94 -13.55 -9.26 -2.03
C GLY A 94 -14.05 -10.45 -2.83
N ASP A 95 -14.41 -11.53 -2.14
CA ASP A 95 -14.71 -12.84 -2.73
C ASP A 95 -15.81 -12.81 -3.81
N LEU A 96 -16.84 -11.98 -3.62
CA LEU A 96 -18.00 -11.90 -4.54
C LEU A 96 -17.93 -10.71 -5.51
N VAL A 97 -17.34 -9.60 -5.07
CA VAL A 97 -17.30 -8.35 -5.85
C VAL A 97 -16.05 -8.24 -6.73
N GLY A 98 -15.05 -9.10 -6.48
CA GLY A 98 -13.74 -9.01 -7.12
C GLY A 98 -13.02 -7.73 -6.71
N ARG A 99 -12.32 -7.11 -7.66
CA ARG A 99 -11.53 -5.90 -7.44
C ARG A 99 -12.36 -4.63 -7.69
N VAL A 100 -12.37 -3.73 -6.72
CA VAL A 100 -13.02 -2.42 -6.80
C VAL A 100 -12.00 -1.34 -6.45
N LEU A 101 -11.91 -0.30 -7.28
CA LEU A 101 -11.03 0.85 -7.07
C LEU A 101 -11.86 2.09 -6.73
N PHE A 102 -11.43 2.82 -5.70
CA PHE A 102 -11.98 4.10 -5.27
C PHE A 102 -10.92 5.19 -5.36
#